data_AF-A0A7M7QTH0-F1
#
_entry.id   AF-A0A7M7QTH0-F1
#
_cell.length_a   1.000
_cell.length_b   1.000
_cell.length_c   1.000
_cell.angle_alpha   90.00
_cell.angle_beta   90.00
_cell.angle_gamma   90.00
#
_symmetry.space_group_name_H-M   'P 1'
#
loop_
_entity.id
_entity.type
_entity.pdbx_description
1 polymer ?
#
loop_
_entity_poly.entity_id
_entity_poly.type
_entity_poly.pdbx_seq_one_letter_code
_entity_poly.pdbx_strand_id
1 'polypeptide(L)'
;MKSSENDLIMDPLISNAIYQFYMNTLFVTAAQLSTPFFEASLPMSVNYGYIGSVIGHELSHAMDSSGRSYDEYGNNKPWWPESMVEEYEKKSQCFVEQFNNYSLNSKIALGENMADTIGVDLSYKAFKETSDGSAEMKLPGLEEITSDQLFFLSFALSYCQTTSPNFWSQNADSGYSPNKYRIIGTVSNSKAFAKAYKCPANTPMNPERKCYL
;
A
#
# COMPACT_ATOMS: atom_id res chain seq x y z
N MET A 1 -9.81 18.48 -21.21
CA MET A 1 -8.60 19.25 -21.57
C MET A 1 -7.54 18.23 -21.96
N LYS A 2 -7.08 18.21 -23.21
CA LYS A 2 -5.90 17.42 -23.59
C LYS A 2 -4.69 18.18 -23.05
N SER A 3 -3.96 17.60 -22.09
CA SER A 3 -2.67 18.13 -21.67
C SER A 3 -1.74 18.16 -22.88
N SER A 4 -0.97 19.24 -23.01
CA SER A 4 0.07 19.32 -24.04
C SER A 4 1.17 18.30 -23.71
N GLU A 5 1.90 17.81 -24.71
CA GLU A 5 2.97 16.80 -24.56
C GLU A 5 4.12 17.22 -23.59
N ASN A 6 4.09 18.46 -23.06
CA ASN A 6 5.12 19.01 -22.16
C ASN A 6 4.62 19.35 -20.75
N ASP A 7 3.34 19.14 -20.41
CA ASP A 7 2.85 19.38 -19.05
C ASP A 7 3.00 18.11 -18.22
N LEU A 8 4.12 18.01 -17.50
CA LEU A 8 4.34 16.93 -16.53
C LEU A 8 3.28 17.02 -15.42
N ILE A 9 2.54 15.93 -15.21
CA ILE A 9 1.55 15.82 -14.11
C ILE A 9 2.22 15.98 -12.74
N MET A 10 3.50 15.64 -12.67
CA MET A 10 4.31 15.77 -11.47
C MET A 10 5.77 16.08 -11.83
N ASP A 11 6.42 16.91 -11.04
CA ASP A 11 7.86 17.16 -11.16
C ASP A 11 8.63 15.84 -10.93
N PRO A 12 9.47 15.38 -11.88
CA PRO A 12 10.19 14.11 -11.78
C PRO A 12 11.18 14.06 -10.61
N LEU A 13 11.55 15.22 -10.04
CA LEU A 13 12.44 15.34 -8.89
C LEU A 13 11.71 15.23 -7.53
N ILE A 14 10.37 15.27 -7.52
CA ILE A 14 9.57 15.03 -6.32
C ILE A 14 9.42 13.53 -6.13
N SER A 15 9.82 13.00 -4.98
CA SER A 15 9.59 11.59 -4.65
C SER A 15 8.12 11.34 -4.37
N ASN A 16 7.40 10.75 -5.33
CA ASN A 16 6.01 10.37 -5.15
C ASN A 16 5.54 9.38 -6.23
N ALA A 17 4.39 8.77 -5.99
CA ALA A 17 3.60 8.06 -6.99
C ALA A 17 2.14 8.48 -6.84
N ILE A 18 1.38 8.47 -7.94
CA ILE A 18 -0.06 8.74 -7.92
C ILE A 18 -0.79 7.90 -8.95
N TYR A 19 -2.02 7.52 -8.64
CA TYR A 19 -3.00 7.07 -9.61
C TYR A 19 -3.98 8.19 -9.97
N GLN A 20 -4.19 8.42 -11.27
CA GLN A 20 -5.14 9.41 -11.75
C GLN A 20 -6.35 8.76 -12.43
N PHE A 21 -7.50 8.77 -11.74
CA PHE A 21 -8.73 8.07 -12.19
C PHE A 21 -9.25 8.55 -13.54
N TYR A 22 -9.26 9.87 -13.79
CA TYR A 22 -9.74 10.45 -15.06
C TYR A 22 -8.87 10.09 -16.26
N MET A 23 -7.66 9.62 -16.03
CA MET A 23 -6.72 9.18 -17.07
C MET A 23 -6.51 7.67 -17.05
N ASN A 24 -7.05 6.95 -16.05
CA ASN A 24 -6.76 5.54 -15.80
C ASN A 24 -5.25 5.25 -15.90
N THR A 25 -4.43 6.08 -15.25
CA THR A 25 -2.97 6.06 -15.40
C THR A 25 -2.28 6.18 -14.04
N LEU A 26 -1.31 5.31 -13.82
CA LEU A 26 -0.38 5.34 -12.69
C LEU A 26 0.90 6.09 -13.09
N PHE A 27 1.30 7.07 -12.28
CA PHE A 27 2.53 7.82 -12.44
C PHE A 27 3.49 7.50 -11.29
N VAL A 28 4.74 7.21 -11.63
CA VAL A 28 5.84 7.10 -10.65
C VAL A 28 6.95 8.03 -11.10
N THR A 29 7.42 8.90 -10.22
CA THR A 29 8.48 9.85 -10.58
C THR A 29 9.85 9.18 -10.65
N ALA A 30 10.77 9.80 -11.40
CA ALA A 30 12.15 9.34 -11.46
C ALA A 30 12.82 9.33 -10.07
N ALA A 31 12.54 10.34 -9.24
CA ALA A 31 13.01 10.38 -7.85
C ALA A 31 12.50 9.18 -7.03
N GLN A 32 11.24 8.78 -7.20
CA GLN A 32 10.67 7.62 -6.51
C GLN A 32 11.26 6.27 -6.98
N LEU A 33 11.79 6.22 -8.21
CA LEU A 33 12.49 5.06 -8.79
C LEU A 33 14.01 5.12 -8.59
N SER A 34 14.51 5.99 -7.71
CA SER A 34 15.93 6.16 -7.42
C SER A 34 16.27 5.69 -6.01
N THR A 35 17.56 5.49 -5.74
CA THR A 35 18.09 5.20 -4.40
C THR A 35 17.70 6.31 -3.41
N PRO A 36 17.18 5.99 -2.21
CA PRO A 36 17.14 4.67 -1.54
C PRO A 36 15.86 3.84 -1.76
N PHE A 37 14.95 4.27 -2.64
CA PHE A 37 13.63 3.66 -2.82
C PHE A 37 13.63 2.44 -3.75
N PHE A 38 14.50 2.47 -4.76
CA PHE A 38 14.76 1.36 -5.67
C PHE A 38 16.24 1.33 -6.04
N GLU A 39 16.80 0.12 -6.07
CA GLU A 39 18.15 -0.12 -6.58
C GLU A 39 18.21 -1.53 -7.16
N ALA A 40 18.65 -1.64 -8.42
CA ALA A 40 18.62 -2.90 -9.15
C ALA A 40 19.58 -3.95 -8.54
N SER A 41 20.60 -3.50 -7.82
CA SER A 41 21.55 -4.38 -7.13
C SER A 41 21.08 -4.87 -5.75
N LEU A 42 19.93 -4.41 -5.24
CA LEU A 42 19.38 -4.89 -3.97
C LEU A 42 18.54 -6.17 -4.17
N PRO A 43 18.35 -6.97 -3.10
CA PRO A 43 17.42 -8.11 -3.15
C PRO A 43 16.04 -7.69 -3.67
N MET A 44 15.40 -8.56 -4.46
CA MET A 44 14.03 -8.33 -4.92
C MET A 44 13.08 -8.16 -3.73
N SER A 45 13.27 -8.90 -2.63
CA SER A 45 12.47 -8.70 -1.41
C SER A 45 12.48 -7.24 -0.94
N VAL A 46 13.60 -6.53 -1.07
CA VAL A 46 13.70 -5.11 -0.70
C VAL A 46 12.92 -4.24 -1.68
N ASN A 47 13.16 -4.40 -2.99
CA ASN A 47 12.51 -3.60 -4.03
C ASN A 47 10.99 -3.84 -4.06
N TYR A 48 10.54 -5.09 -3.98
CA TYR A 48 9.11 -5.41 -3.90
C TYR A 48 8.49 -4.95 -2.58
N GLY A 49 9.20 -5.12 -1.45
CA GLY A 49 8.72 -4.62 -0.16
C GLY A 49 8.53 -3.10 -0.16
N TYR A 50 9.43 -2.37 -0.81
CA TYR A 50 9.39 -0.90 -0.90
C TYR A 50 8.58 -0.41 -2.11
N ILE A 51 9.21 -0.27 -3.29
CA ILE A 51 8.59 0.34 -4.46
C ILE A 51 7.47 -0.54 -5.04
N GLY A 52 7.59 -1.87 -4.93
CA GLY A 52 6.51 -2.78 -5.35
C GLY A 52 5.23 -2.54 -4.57
N SER A 53 5.32 -2.35 -3.25
CA SER A 53 4.16 -2.02 -2.41
C SER A 53 3.55 -0.66 -2.75
N VAL A 54 4.38 0.34 -3.11
CA VAL A 54 3.90 1.66 -3.59
C VAL A 54 3.16 1.52 -4.92
N ILE A 55 3.73 0.78 -5.89
CA ILE A 55 3.05 0.54 -7.17
C ILE A 55 1.74 -0.22 -6.96
N GLY A 56 1.74 -1.24 -6.10
CA GLY A 56 0.52 -1.98 -5.75
C GLY A 56 -0.53 -1.09 -5.07
N HIS A 57 -0.11 -0.15 -4.23
CA HIS A 57 -0.96 0.83 -3.59
C HIS A 57 -1.63 1.73 -4.65
N GLU A 58 -0.85 2.33 -5.55
CA GLU A 58 -1.41 3.16 -6.61
C GLU A 58 -2.32 2.37 -7.58
N LEU A 59 -1.96 1.13 -7.92
CA LEU A 59 -2.81 0.26 -8.74
C LEU A 59 -4.17 0.00 -8.06
N SER A 60 -4.17 -0.15 -6.73
CA SER A 60 -5.40 -0.42 -5.99
C SER A 60 -6.36 0.77 -5.96
N HIS A 61 -5.85 2.00 -6.08
CA HIS A 61 -6.69 3.20 -6.18
C HIS A 61 -7.67 3.07 -7.34
N ALA A 62 -7.29 2.47 -8.47
CA ALA A 62 -8.19 2.20 -9.61
C ALA A 62 -9.55 1.59 -9.19
N MET A 63 -9.57 0.83 -8.09
CA MET A 63 -10.73 0.10 -7.60
C MET A 63 -11.09 0.45 -6.14
N ASP A 64 -10.53 1.53 -5.58
CA ASP A 64 -10.82 1.97 -4.21
C ASP A 64 -12.20 2.65 -4.10
N SER A 65 -12.49 3.25 -2.94
CA SER A 65 -13.80 3.86 -2.66
C SER A 65 -14.19 4.95 -3.67
N SER A 66 -13.21 5.64 -4.24
CA SER A 66 -13.37 6.70 -5.23
C SER A 66 -13.21 6.15 -6.65
N GLY A 67 -12.13 5.40 -6.89
CA GLY A 67 -11.74 4.89 -8.20
C GLY A 67 -12.76 3.93 -8.81
N ARG A 68 -13.46 3.14 -7.99
CA ARG A 68 -14.55 2.26 -8.47
C ARG A 68 -15.68 2.98 -9.22
N SER A 69 -15.78 4.30 -9.10
CA SER A 69 -16.81 5.09 -9.81
C SER A 69 -16.38 5.50 -11.23
N TYR A 70 -15.13 5.20 -11.62
CA TYR A 70 -14.55 5.54 -12.91
C TYR A 70 -14.37 4.29 -13.77
N ASP A 71 -14.88 4.33 -15.00
CA ASP A 71 -14.71 3.25 -15.97
C ASP A 71 -13.28 3.22 -16.55
N GLU A 72 -13.00 2.25 -17.43
CA GLU A 72 -11.69 2.05 -18.05
C GLU A 72 -11.20 3.24 -18.91
N TYR A 73 -12.08 4.19 -19.22
CA TYR A 73 -11.77 5.41 -19.96
C TYR A 73 -11.72 6.65 -19.05
N GLY A 74 -11.85 6.48 -17.73
CA GLY A 74 -11.84 7.57 -16.76
C GLY A 74 -13.16 8.35 -16.68
N ASN A 75 -14.28 7.80 -17.16
CA ASN A 75 -15.59 8.44 -17.02
C ASN A 75 -16.20 8.10 -15.66
N ASN A 76 -16.65 9.12 -14.92
CA ASN A 76 -17.41 8.93 -13.70
C ASN A 76 -18.85 8.47 -14.04
N LYS A 77 -19.09 7.15 -13.97
CA LYS A 77 -20.41 6.56 -14.19
C LYS A 77 -20.50 5.23 -13.43
N PRO A 78 -21.68 4.83 -12.95
CA PRO A 78 -21.85 3.48 -12.40
C PRO A 78 -21.58 2.42 -13.47
N TRP A 79 -20.59 1.55 -13.23
CA TRP A 79 -20.23 0.45 -14.16
C TRP A 79 -20.16 -0.91 -13.47
N TRP A 80 -20.30 -0.95 -12.13
CA TRP A 80 -20.42 -2.19 -11.36
C TRP A 80 -21.89 -2.60 -11.18
N PRO A 81 -22.21 -3.90 -11.17
CA PRO A 81 -23.49 -4.38 -10.69
C PRO A 81 -23.73 -3.95 -9.23
N GLU A 82 -24.99 -3.65 -8.88
CA GLU A 82 -25.37 -3.23 -7.53
C GLU A 82 -24.91 -4.22 -6.45
N SER A 83 -25.05 -5.52 -6.70
CA SER A 83 -24.59 -6.57 -5.78
C SER A 83 -23.08 -6.54 -5.52
N MET A 84 -22.27 -6.10 -6.49
CA MET A 84 -20.82 -5.95 -6.31
C MET A 84 -20.50 -4.72 -5.46
N VAL A 85 -21.26 -3.64 -5.63
CA VAL A 85 -21.14 -2.43 -4.79
C VAL A 85 -21.49 -2.75 -3.34
N GLU A 86 -22.58 -3.48 -3.10
CA GLU A 86 -22.98 -3.89 -1.75
C GLU A 86 -21.92 -4.74 -1.05
N GLU A 87 -21.37 -5.74 -1.74
CA GLU A 87 -20.31 -6.60 -1.17
C GLU A 87 -19.02 -5.81 -0.93
N TYR A 88 -18.66 -4.90 -1.84
CA TYR A 88 -17.52 -3.99 -1.66
C TYR A 88 -17.68 -3.13 -0.40
N GLU A 89 -18.83 -2.49 -0.22
CA GLU A 89 -19.08 -1.65 0.95
C GLU A 89 -19.02 -2.47 2.24
N LYS A 90 -19.63 -3.66 2.24
CA LYS A 90 -19.58 -4.59 3.37
C LYS A 90 -18.14 -5.01 3.72
N LYS A 91 -17.29 -5.28 2.75
CA LYS A 91 -15.87 -5.62 2.98
C LYS A 91 -15.06 -4.41 3.45
N SER A 92 -15.30 -3.24 2.85
CA SER A 92 -14.65 -1.99 3.24
C SER A 92 -14.94 -1.62 4.70
N GLN A 93 -16.13 -1.95 5.20
CA GLN A 93 -16.52 -1.72 6.59
C GLN A 93 -15.60 -2.45 7.59
N CYS A 94 -14.99 -3.57 7.20
CA CYS A 94 -13.96 -4.22 8.01
C CYS A 94 -12.78 -3.28 8.30
N PHE A 95 -12.30 -2.54 7.29
CA PHE A 95 -11.20 -1.60 7.43
C PHE A 95 -11.59 -0.39 8.28
N VAL A 96 -12.81 0.11 8.12
CA VAL A 96 -13.36 1.18 8.97
C VAL A 96 -13.32 0.75 10.44
N GLU A 97 -13.83 -0.44 10.75
CA GLU A 97 -13.84 -1.01 12.09
C GLU A 97 -12.43 -1.26 12.64
N GLN A 98 -11.54 -1.82 11.82
CA GLN A 98 -10.16 -2.07 12.20
C GLN A 98 -9.44 -0.76 12.60
N PHE A 99 -9.49 0.26 11.76
CA PHE A 99 -8.74 1.50 11.98
C PHE A 99 -9.38 2.41 13.04
N ASN A 100 -10.69 2.28 13.29
CA ASN A 100 -11.34 2.95 14.43
C ASN A 100 -10.78 2.46 15.78
N ASN A 101 -10.29 1.21 15.87
CA ASN A 101 -9.64 0.71 17.08
C ASN A 101 -8.29 1.40 17.38
N TYR A 102 -7.76 2.20 16.45
CA TYR A 102 -6.56 3.02 16.64
C TYR A 102 -6.88 4.46 17.08
N SER A 103 -8.14 4.74 17.43
CA SER A 103 -8.67 6.07 17.77
C SER A 103 -8.50 7.08 16.62
N LEU A 104 -8.66 6.62 15.38
CA LEU A 104 -8.59 7.43 14.17
C LEU A 104 -10.00 7.66 13.61
N ASN A 105 -10.22 8.79 12.93
CA ASN A 105 -11.39 8.94 12.07
C ASN A 105 -11.16 8.15 10.76
N SER A 106 -11.43 6.85 10.79
CA SER A 106 -10.99 5.91 9.75
C SER A 106 -11.71 6.06 8.41
N LYS A 107 -12.91 6.69 8.39
CA LYS A 107 -13.71 6.84 7.17
C LYS A 107 -13.02 7.74 6.14
N ILE A 108 -12.32 8.78 6.59
CA ILE A 108 -11.60 9.71 5.71
C ILE A 108 -10.41 9.00 5.05
N ALA A 109 -9.72 8.13 5.79
CA ALA A 109 -8.54 7.40 5.31
C ALA A 109 -8.86 6.01 4.72
N LEU A 110 -10.13 5.71 4.45
CA LEU A 110 -10.56 4.37 4.07
C LEU A 110 -9.88 3.88 2.77
N GLY A 111 -9.87 4.72 1.73
CA GLY A 111 -9.22 4.42 0.45
C GLY A 111 -7.74 4.06 0.63
N GLU A 112 -7.00 4.92 1.34
CA GLU A 112 -5.58 4.73 1.67
C GLU A 112 -5.30 3.45 2.46
N ASN A 113 -6.11 3.19 3.49
CA ASN A 113 -5.94 2.00 4.35
C ASN A 113 -6.18 0.69 3.58
N MET A 114 -7.17 0.71 2.67
CA MET A 114 -7.44 -0.40 1.76
C MET A 114 -6.29 -0.55 0.77
N ALA A 115 -5.82 0.57 0.21
CA ALA A 115 -4.77 0.59 -0.78
C ALA A 115 -3.43 0.06 -0.26
N ASP A 116 -3.06 0.39 0.99
CA ASP A 116 -1.88 -0.19 1.63
C ASP A 116 -1.99 -1.71 1.77
N THR A 117 -3.14 -2.21 2.21
CA THR A 117 -3.36 -3.64 2.42
C THR A 117 -3.33 -4.41 1.10
N ILE A 118 -4.04 -3.91 0.09
CA ILE A 118 -4.08 -4.51 -1.25
C ILE A 118 -2.69 -4.42 -1.90
N GLY A 119 -2.04 -3.26 -1.83
CA GLY A 119 -0.76 -3.02 -2.46
C GLY A 119 0.35 -3.93 -1.94
N VAL A 120 0.41 -4.13 -0.63
CA VAL A 120 1.36 -5.08 -0.01
C VAL A 120 1.02 -6.52 -0.40
N ASP A 121 -0.25 -6.91 -0.41
CA ASP A 121 -0.66 -8.28 -0.81
C ASP A 121 -0.31 -8.56 -2.28
N LEU A 122 -0.61 -7.62 -3.19
CA LEU A 122 -0.26 -7.70 -4.61
C LEU A 122 1.25 -7.77 -4.81
N SER A 123 2.01 -6.87 -4.17
CA SER A 123 3.46 -6.83 -4.28
C SER A 123 4.10 -8.11 -3.74
N TYR A 124 3.60 -8.63 -2.61
CA TYR A 124 4.12 -9.87 -2.04
C TYR A 124 3.86 -11.07 -2.97
N LYS A 125 2.67 -11.17 -3.57
CA LYS A 125 2.37 -12.21 -4.57
C LYS A 125 3.32 -12.12 -5.77
N ALA A 126 3.50 -10.92 -6.33
CA ALA A 126 4.41 -10.71 -7.45
C ALA A 126 5.87 -11.06 -7.10
N PHE A 127 6.31 -10.72 -5.87
CA PHE A 127 7.60 -11.14 -5.34
C PHE A 127 7.72 -12.67 -5.30
N LYS A 128 6.72 -13.38 -4.79
CA LYS A 128 6.76 -14.86 -4.71
C LYS A 128 6.73 -15.53 -6.08
N GLU A 129 6.03 -14.96 -7.06
CA GLU A 129 5.98 -15.47 -8.42
C GLU A 129 7.29 -15.24 -9.18
N THR A 130 7.96 -14.12 -8.91
CA THR A 130 9.24 -13.77 -9.56
C THR A 130 10.42 -14.48 -8.90
N SER A 131 10.37 -14.73 -7.59
CA SER A 131 11.38 -15.54 -6.91
C SER A 131 11.28 -16.98 -7.39
N ASP A 132 12.17 -17.42 -8.27
CA ASP A 132 12.26 -18.78 -8.80
C ASP A 132 12.69 -19.84 -7.75
N GLY A 133 12.68 -19.48 -6.47
CA GLY A 133 13.19 -20.29 -5.37
C GLY A 133 14.70 -20.19 -5.17
N SER A 134 15.43 -19.44 -6.01
CA SER A 134 16.83 -19.11 -5.74
C SER A 134 16.95 -18.24 -4.49
N ALA A 135 18.01 -18.50 -3.73
CA ALA A 135 18.32 -17.68 -2.57
C ALA A 135 18.76 -16.29 -3.06
N GLU A 136 18.04 -15.26 -2.67
CA GLU A 136 18.46 -13.88 -2.90
C GLU A 136 19.77 -13.60 -2.16
N MET A 137 20.50 -12.59 -2.64
CA MET A 137 21.65 -12.09 -1.92
C MET A 137 21.26 -11.71 -0.48
N LYS A 138 22.12 -12.04 0.48
CA LYS A 138 21.96 -11.62 1.86
C LYS A 138 22.56 -10.24 2.05
N LEU A 139 21.84 -9.38 2.77
CA LEU A 139 22.37 -8.08 3.16
C LEU A 139 23.37 -8.25 4.30
N PRO A 140 24.56 -7.63 4.22
CA PRO A 140 25.55 -7.68 5.30
C PRO A 140 24.95 -7.23 6.64
N GLY A 141 25.12 -8.04 7.69
CA GLY A 141 24.58 -7.80 9.03
C GLY A 141 23.11 -8.18 9.21
N LEU A 142 22.42 -8.64 8.16
CA LEU A 142 21.03 -9.14 8.19
C LEU A 142 20.91 -10.56 7.59
N GLU A 143 21.98 -11.34 7.61
CA GLU A 143 22.06 -12.64 6.95
C GLU A 143 21.01 -13.64 7.48
N GLU A 144 20.68 -13.53 8.76
CA GLU A 144 19.66 -14.33 9.46
C GLU A 144 18.22 -13.95 9.10
N ILE A 145 18.01 -12.79 8.48
CA ILE A 145 16.67 -12.37 8.02
C ILE A 145 16.36 -13.13 6.72
N THR A 146 15.21 -13.80 6.70
CA THR A 146 14.69 -14.46 5.49
C THR A 146 14.17 -13.43 4.49
N SER A 147 14.12 -13.77 3.20
CA SER A 147 13.56 -12.87 2.19
C SER A 147 12.13 -12.44 2.47
N ASP A 148 11.29 -13.35 3.01
CA ASP A 148 9.91 -13.01 3.38
C ASP A 148 9.88 -11.97 4.52
N GLN A 149 10.75 -12.11 5.53
CA GLN A 149 10.87 -11.10 6.59
C GLN A 149 11.45 -9.79 6.05
N LEU A 150 12.46 -9.86 5.19
CA LEU A 150 13.09 -8.69 4.59
C LEU A 150 12.09 -7.89 3.76
N PHE A 151 11.19 -8.55 3.03
CA PHE A 151 10.10 -7.88 2.31
C PHE A 151 9.24 -7.00 3.23
N PHE A 152 8.73 -7.57 4.33
CA PHE A 152 7.86 -6.82 5.24
C PHE A 152 8.62 -5.77 6.05
N LEU A 153 9.91 -6.02 6.33
CA LEU A 153 10.78 -5.02 6.93
C LEU A 153 10.98 -3.83 5.98
N SER A 154 11.25 -4.07 4.70
CA SER A 154 11.40 -3.03 3.68
C SER A 154 10.11 -2.23 3.48
N PHE A 155 8.95 -2.88 3.48
CA PHE A 155 7.66 -2.20 3.54
C PHE A 155 7.54 -1.31 4.78
N ALA A 156 7.82 -1.81 5.98
CA ALA A 156 7.70 -1.01 7.20
C ALA A 156 8.66 0.20 7.19
N LEU A 157 9.87 0.03 6.65
CA LEU A 157 10.87 1.08 6.51
C LEU A 157 10.43 2.20 5.57
N SER A 158 9.61 1.93 4.55
CA SER A 158 9.10 2.98 3.65
C SER A 158 8.17 3.97 4.34
N TYR A 159 7.62 3.59 5.50
CA TYR A 159 6.72 4.40 6.30
C TYR A 159 7.38 5.02 7.53
N CYS A 160 8.67 4.78 7.77
CA CYS A 160 9.39 5.36 8.90
C CYS A 160 9.35 6.89 8.85
N GLN A 161 8.67 7.49 9.83
CA GLN A 161 8.50 8.93 9.95
C GLN A 161 8.44 9.32 11.43
N THR A 162 8.93 10.51 11.77
CA THR A 162 8.65 11.16 13.05
C THR A 162 7.91 12.47 12.78
N THR A 163 6.88 12.74 13.56
CA THR A 163 6.06 13.95 13.43
C THR A 163 6.06 14.74 14.73
N SER A 164 5.81 16.05 14.66
CA SER A 164 5.58 16.84 15.86
C SER A 164 4.30 16.37 16.59
N PRO A 165 4.15 16.61 17.91
CA PRO A 165 3.00 16.12 18.68
C PRO A 165 1.62 16.52 18.12
N ASN A 166 1.54 17.69 17.48
CA ASN A 166 0.29 18.25 16.96
C ASN A 166 0.10 18.03 15.45
N PHE A 167 1.02 17.33 14.76
CA PHE A 167 0.96 17.18 13.31
C PHE A 167 -0.35 16.52 12.86
N TRP A 168 -0.72 15.38 13.45
CA TRP A 168 -1.92 14.64 13.04
C TRP A 168 -3.23 15.30 13.46
N SER A 169 -3.24 16.09 14.53
CA SER A 169 -4.43 16.89 14.89
C SER A 169 -4.61 18.09 13.95
N GLN A 170 -3.51 18.69 13.47
CA GLN A 170 -3.54 19.77 12.48
C GLN A 170 -3.81 19.26 11.05
N ASN A 171 -3.57 17.99 10.78
CA ASN A 171 -3.74 17.35 9.47
C ASN A 171 -4.79 16.23 9.52
N ALA A 172 -5.82 16.40 10.35
CA ALA A 172 -6.89 15.40 10.52
C ALA A 172 -7.66 15.12 9.22
N ASP A 173 -7.71 16.09 8.30
CA ASP A 173 -8.38 15.98 7.00
C ASP A 173 -7.45 15.54 5.86
N SER A 174 -6.22 15.09 6.17
CA SER A 174 -5.21 14.75 5.16
C SER A 174 -5.60 13.58 4.24
N GLY A 175 -6.58 12.76 4.62
CA GLY A 175 -6.89 11.53 3.89
C GLY A 175 -6.04 10.33 4.30
N TYR A 176 -5.03 10.51 5.16
CA TYR A 176 -4.10 9.43 5.52
C TYR A 176 -4.19 9.06 7.00
N SER A 177 -4.06 7.76 7.28
CA SER A 177 -3.75 7.29 8.63
C SER A 177 -2.29 7.64 8.98
N PRO A 178 -1.97 7.87 10.28
CA PRO A 178 -0.58 7.98 10.70
C PRO A 178 0.25 6.78 10.24
N ASN A 179 1.46 7.03 9.73
CA ASN A 179 2.30 6.00 9.12
C ASN A 179 2.47 4.73 9.97
N LYS A 180 2.62 4.87 11.29
CA LYS A 180 2.70 3.70 12.20
C LYS A 180 1.47 2.78 12.09
N TYR A 181 0.28 3.33 11.87
CA TYR A 181 -0.97 2.59 11.72
C TYR A 181 -1.18 2.09 10.29
N ARG A 182 -0.63 2.78 9.28
CA ARG A 182 -0.51 2.25 7.91
C ARG A 182 0.30 0.96 7.90
N ILE A 183 1.41 0.92 8.65
CA ILE A 183 2.21 -0.30 8.85
C ILE A 183 1.38 -1.36 9.59
N ILE A 184 0.96 -1.05 10.84
CA ILE A 184 0.30 -2.03 11.74
C ILE A 184 -0.97 -2.59 11.10
N GLY A 185 -1.86 -1.73 10.60
CA GLY A 185 -3.13 -2.15 10.01
C GLY A 185 -2.94 -3.09 8.83
N THR A 186 -2.00 -2.75 7.95
CA THR A 186 -1.67 -3.55 6.76
C THR A 186 -1.12 -4.92 7.11
N VAL A 187 -0.08 -5.00 7.94
CA VAL A 187 0.54 -6.29 8.24
C VAL A 187 -0.33 -7.16 9.16
N SER A 188 -1.18 -6.56 10.00
CA SER A 188 -2.20 -7.30 10.77
C SER A 188 -3.20 -8.02 9.87
N ASN A 189 -3.48 -7.50 8.66
CA ASN A 189 -4.33 -8.16 7.67
C ASN A 189 -3.59 -9.24 6.85
N SER A 190 -2.25 -9.26 6.87
CA SER A 190 -1.46 -10.21 6.10
C SER A 190 -1.27 -11.55 6.83
N LYS A 191 -1.66 -12.65 6.19
CA LYS A 191 -1.33 -14.01 6.66
C LYS A 191 0.14 -14.34 6.39
N ALA A 192 0.69 -13.82 5.30
CA ALA A 192 2.09 -14.00 4.94
C ALA A 192 3.03 -13.35 5.96
N PHE A 193 2.71 -12.15 6.44
CA PHE A 193 3.45 -11.49 7.51
C PHE A 193 3.46 -12.34 8.79
N ALA A 194 2.28 -12.76 9.25
CA ALA A 194 2.16 -13.58 10.46
C ALA A 194 2.95 -14.88 10.35
N LYS A 195 2.99 -15.49 9.16
CA LYS A 195 3.82 -16.68 8.89
C LYS A 195 5.32 -16.35 8.91
N ALA A 196 5.75 -15.29 8.23
CA ALA A 196 7.16 -14.90 8.13
C ALA A 196 7.78 -14.59 9.49
N TYR A 197 7.02 -13.95 10.39
CA TYR A 197 7.46 -13.60 11.75
C TYR A 197 6.96 -14.57 12.83
N LYS A 198 6.30 -15.67 12.44
CA LYS A 198 5.75 -16.68 13.36
C LYS A 198 4.89 -16.06 14.47
N CYS A 199 4.07 -15.07 14.12
CA CYS A 199 3.18 -14.38 15.06
C CYS A 199 2.13 -15.35 15.62
N PRO A 200 2.04 -15.54 16.96
CA PRO A 200 1.00 -16.37 17.56
C PRO A 200 -0.41 -15.88 17.19
N ALA A 201 -1.37 -16.79 17.10
CA ALA A 201 -2.76 -16.44 16.87
C ALA A 201 -3.29 -15.49 17.96
N ASN A 202 -4.19 -14.58 17.58
CA ASN A 202 -4.84 -13.61 18.47
C ASN A 202 -3.88 -12.59 19.11
N THR A 203 -2.72 -12.37 18.51
CA THR A 203 -1.83 -11.27 18.88
C THR A 203 -2.16 -10.01 18.07
N PRO A 204 -1.75 -8.80 18.49
CA PRO A 204 -2.07 -7.56 17.75
C PRO A 204 -1.70 -7.58 16.27
N MET A 205 -0.60 -8.27 15.93
CA MET A 205 -0.11 -8.41 14.55
C MET A 205 -0.60 -9.68 13.84
N ASN A 206 -1.40 -10.50 14.51
CA ASN A 206 -2.08 -11.66 13.94
C ASN A 206 -3.48 -11.85 14.56
N PRO A 207 -4.39 -10.87 14.36
CA PRO A 207 -5.75 -10.97 14.83
C PRO A 207 -6.50 -12.09 14.09
N GLU A 208 -7.52 -12.66 14.75
CA GLU A 208 -8.41 -13.65 14.14
C GLU A 208 -9.13 -13.09 12.92
N ARG A 209 -9.70 -11.89 13.06
CA ARG A 209 -10.37 -11.17 11.98
C ARG A 209 -9.33 -10.34 11.21
N LYS A 210 -9.15 -10.70 9.94
CA LYS A 210 -8.31 -9.97 8.97
C LYS A 210 -9.21 -9.39 7.88
N CYS A 211 -8.98 -8.14 7.51
CA CYS A 211 -9.71 -7.46 6.46
C CYS A 211 -9.06 -7.74 5.09
N TYR A 212 -9.90 -7.92 4.07
CA TYR A 212 -9.51 -8.15 2.68
C TYR A 212 -10.63 -7.68 1.76
N LEU A 213 -10.28 -7.33 0.53
CA LEU A 213 -11.22 -7.06 -0.57
C LEU A 213 -11.23 -8.22 -1.56
#